data_AF-A0A143PBM0-F1
#
_entry.id   AF-A0A143PBM0-F1
#
_cell.length_a   1.000
_cell.length_b   1.000
_cell.length_c   1.000
_cell.angle_alpha   90.00
_cell.angle_beta   90.00
_cell.angle_gamma   90.00
#
_symmetry.space_group_name_H-M   'P 1'
#
loop_
_entity.id
_entity.type
_entity.pdbx_description
1 polymer ?
#
loop_
_entity_poly.entity_id
_entity_poly.type
_entity_poly.pdbx_seq_one_letter_code
_entity_poly.pdbx_strand_id
1 'polypeptide(L)'
;MNMVALLIGLGPLLGWGLFPTIASKFGGKPVNQIIGTTVGTLIFASVFYAFTAREFPTGMNLFFSILSGAGWSFGQILTFKAFEYIGSSRAMPVTTAFQLLGASLWGVFALGNWPGVTNKIIGFIALAVILIGARMTVWSEKSEATDSGNLRKAVIILLIGEIGYWLYSAAPQATDIGGKNAFLPQAIGMLIVAVIYGLMNMKKDNPFTNKITWLQIISGFFFAFAALTYLISAQPDMNGLATGFILSQTSVVLATLTGIYFLNQRKTSKEMVITVIGLVLILAAAAVTVFIK
;
A
#
# COMPACT_ATOMS: atom_id res chain seq x y z
N MET A 1 12.19 -5.08 22.64
CA MET A 1 11.62 -5.66 21.40
C MET A 1 12.18 -7.07 21.24
N ASN A 2 11.35 -8.11 21.19
CA ASN A 2 11.80 -9.49 20.98
C ASN A 2 12.21 -9.69 19.51
N MET A 3 13.25 -10.48 19.24
CA MET A 3 13.74 -10.80 17.89
C MET A 3 12.62 -11.32 16.97
N VAL A 4 11.70 -12.11 17.51
CA VAL A 4 10.52 -12.60 16.77
C VAL A 4 9.60 -11.45 16.34
N ALA A 5 9.39 -10.46 17.22
CA ALA A 5 8.58 -9.28 16.90
C ALA A 5 9.23 -8.45 15.80
N LEU A 6 10.55 -8.22 15.86
CA LEU A 6 11.29 -7.54 14.79
C LEU A 6 11.14 -8.27 13.44
N LEU A 7 11.35 -9.58 13.40
CA LEU A 7 11.25 -10.37 12.17
C LEU A 7 9.84 -10.31 11.57
N ILE A 8 8.80 -10.39 12.40
CA ILE A 8 7.41 -10.23 11.96
C ILE A 8 7.15 -8.80 11.46
N GLY A 9 7.71 -7.79 12.14
CA GLY A 9 7.61 -6.39 11.72
C GLY A 9 8.31 -6.09 10.39
N LEU A 10 9.29 -6.91 9.99
CA LEU A 10 9.94 -6.86 8.68
C LEU A 10 9.23 -7.72 7.61
N GLY A 11 8.19 -8.47 7.97
CA GLY A 11 7.35 -9.18 7.00
C GLY A 11 6.78 -8.28 5.89
N PRO A 12 6.23 -7.09 6.22
CA PRO A 12 5.74 -6.14 5.22
C PRO A 12 6.83 -5.58 4.31
N LEU A 13 8.08 -5.43 4.80
CA LEU A 13 9.22 -5.03 3.97
C LEU A 13 9.36 -5.97 2.76
N LEU A 14 9.29 -7.28 2.99
CA LEU A 14 9.37 -8.28 1.92
C LEU A 14 8.08 -8.36 1.10
N GLY A 15 6.92 -8.45 1.76
CA GLY A 15 5.65 -8.64 1.07
C GLY A 15 5.24 -7.41 0.24
N TRP A 16 5.03 -6.25 0.87
CA TRP A 16 4.67 -5.01 0.17
C TRP A 16 5.84 -4.42 -0.62
N GLY A 17 7.08 -4.73 -0.26
CA GLY A 17 8.24 -4.33 -1.05
C GLY A 17 8.32 -5.06 -2.39
N LEU A 18 8.12 -6.38 -2.41
CA LEU A 18 8.21 -7.15 -3.64
C LEU A 18 6.92 -7.17 -4.45
N PHE A 19 5.76 -7.01 -3.79
CA PHE A 19 4.43 -7.03 -4.43
C PHE A 19 4.33 -6.14 -5.70
N PRO A 20 4.68 -4.84 -5.68
CA PRO A 20 4.59 -3.95 -6.84
C PRO A 20 5.51 -4.39 -7.99
N THR A 21 6.69 -4.88 -7.63
CA THR A 21 7.69 -5.35 -8.59
C THR A 21 7.23 -6.61 -9.27
N ILE A 22 6.73 -7.60 -8.51
CA ILE A 22 6.18 -8.85 -9.03
C ILE A 22 4.98 -8.55 -9.93
N ALA A 23 4.06 -7.70 -9.46
CA ALA A 23 2.88 -7.32 -10.24
C ALA A 23 3.24 -6.64 -11.56
N SER A 24 4.25 -5.77 -11.55
CA SER A 24 4.75 -5.13 -12.77
C SER A 24 5.54 -6.08 -13.66
N LYS A 25 6.28 -7.05 -13.10
CA LYS A 25 7.07 -8.04 -13.84
C LYS A 25 6.20 -8.99 -14.65
N PHE A 26 5.09 -9.47 -14.07
CA PHE A 26 4.10 -10.25 -14.81
C PHE A 26 3.34 -9.39 -15.82
N GLY A 27 3.25 -8.08 -15.57
CA GLY A 27 2.60 -7.13 -16.44
C GLY A 27 1.10 -7.36 -16.54
N GLY A 28 0.57 -7.23 -17.74
CA GLY A 28 -0.87 -7.18 -17.99
C GLY A 28 -1.47 -5.81 -17.67
N LYS A 29 -2.77 -5.68 -17.89
CA LYS A 29 -3.50 -4.44 -17.58
C LYS A 29 -3.81 -4.38 -16.08
N PRO A 30 -4.12 -3.19 -15.52
CA PRO A 30 -4.55 -3.02 -14.14
C PRO A 30 -5.67 -3.97 -13.71
N VAL A 31 -6.55 -4.34 -14.66
CA VAL A 31 -7.63 -5.31 -14.42
C VAL A 31 -7.11 -6.74 -14.16
N ASN A 32 -6.08 -7.18 -14.88
CA ASN A 32 -5.45 -8.49 -14.66
C ASN A 32 -4.75 -8.50 -13.30
N GLN A 33 -4.03 -7.41 -13.00
CA GLN A 33 -3.28 -7.23 -11.76
C GLN A 33 -4.21 -7.29 -10.54
N ILE A 34 -5.30 -6.53 -10.53
CA ILE A 34 -6.20 -6.50 -9.37
C ILE A 34 -6.95 -7.82 -9.19
N ILE A 35 -7.47 -8.45 -10.25
CA ILE A 35 -8.22 -9.71 -10.13
C ILE A 35 -7.31 -10.78 -9.54
N GLY A 36 -6.13 -11.02 -10.11
CA GLY A 36 -5.24 -12.04 -9.57
C GLY A 36 -4.74 -11.74 -8.17
N THR A 37 -4.38 -10.48 -7.90
CA THR A 37 -3.95 -10.07 -6.55
C THR A 37 -5.03 -10.39 -5.52
N THR A 38 -6.28 -10.01 -5.79
CA THR A 38 -7.40 -10.21 -4.87
C THR A 38 -7.81 -11.66 -4.72
N VAL A 39 -7.73 -12.47 -5.78
CA VAL A 39 -7.90 -13.92 -5.69
C VAL A 39 -6.82 -14.54 -4.81
N GLY A 40 -5.54 -14.18 -5.01
CA GLY A 40 -4.44 -14.66 -4.18
C GLY A 40 -4.60 -14.25 -2.71
N THR A 41 -5.02 -13.01 -2.46
CA THR A 41 -5.33 -12.53 -1.12
C THR A 41 -6.48 -13.32 -0.48
N LEU A 42 -7.55 -13.60 -1.23
CA LEU A 42 -8.68 -14.38 -0.71
C LEU A 42 -8.28 -15.82 -0.38
N ILE A 43 -7.49 -16.47 -1.23
CA ILE A 43 -6.97 -17.82 -0.96
C ILE A 43 -6.17 -17.83 0.34
N PHE A 44 -5.22 -16.89 0.47
CA PHE A 44 -4.39 -16.78 1.66
C PHE A 44 -5.23 -16.49 2.91
N ALA A 45 -6.15 -15.54 2.84
CA ALA A 45 -7.04 -15.18 3.94
C ALA A 45 -7.97 -16.34 4.34
N SER A 46 -8.44 -17.14 3.38
CA SER A 46 -9.29 -18.31 3.64
C SER A 46 -8.53 -19.40 4.37
N VAL A 47 -7.30 -19.69 3.93
CA VAL A 47 -6.40 -20.63 4.62
C VAL A 47 -6.11 -20.13 6.03
N PHE A 48 -5.74 -18.86 6.19
CA PHE A 48 -5.48 -18.27 7.49
C PHE A 48 -6.70 -18.36 8.42
N TYR A 49 -7.90 -18.02 7.93
CA TYR A 49 -9.15 -18.09 8.67
C TYR A 49 -9.42 -19.52 9.17
N ALA A 50 -9.26 -20.53 8.31
CA ALA A 50 -9.50 -21.93 8.65
C ALA A 50 -8.64 -22.44 9.82
N PHE A 51 -7.44 -21.88 10.03
CA PHE A 51 -6.53 -22.29 11.11
C PHE A 51 -6.59 -21.41 12.36
N THR A 52 -7.13 -20.20 12.28
CA THR A 52 -6.94 -19.20 13.34
C THR A 52 -8.23 -18.54 13.84
N ALA A 53 -9.26 -18.45 13.01
CA ALA A 53 -10.48 -17.76 13.39
C ALA A 53 -11.45 -18.72 14.10
N ARG A 54 -12.01 -18.25 15.21
CA ARG A 54 -13.05 -18.97 15.95
C ARG A 54 -14.46 -18.54 15.54
N GLU A 55 -14.61 -17.34 14.96
CA GLU A 55 -15.89 -16.75 14.58
C GLU A 55 -15.77 -15.89 13.32
N PHE A 56 -16.83 -15.87 12.50
CA PHE A 56 -16.96 -14.99 11.35
C PHE A 56 -17.75 -13.74 11.75
N PRO A 57 -17.28 -12.52 11.39
CA PRO A 57 -18.00 -11.32 11.78
C PRO A 57 -19.35 -11.19 11.08
N THR A 58 -20.32 -10.58 11.76
CA THR A 58 -21.69 -10.38 11.28
C THR A 58 -22.12 -8.91 11.41
N GLY A 59 -23.27 -8.55 10.83
CA GLY A 59 -23.83 -7.20 10.94
C GLY A 59 -22.88 -6.11 10.43
N MET A 60 -22.70 -5.06 11.24
CA MET A 60 -21.86 -3.90 10.90
C MET A 60 -20.38 -4.26 10.81
N ASN A 61 -19.91 -5.20 11.63
CA ASN A 61 -18.52 -5.66 11.57
C ASN A 61 -18.20 -6.30 10.22
N LEU A 62 -19.14 -7.08 9.68
CA LEU A 62 -19.03 -7.66 8.34
C LEU A 62 -19.06 -6.57 7.25
N PHE A 63 -20.03 -5.66 7.33
CA PHE A 63 -20.19 -4.57 6.36
C PHE A 63 -18.94 -3.69 6.28
N PHE A 64 -18.42 -3.19 7.41
CA PHE A 64 -17.25 -2.32 7.43
C PHE A 64 -15.96 -3.05 7.01
N SER A 65 -15.86 -4.35 7.25
CA SER A 65 -14.72 -5.14 6.76
C SER A 65 -14.77 -5.31 5.23
N ILE A 66 -15.93 -5.61 4.66
CA ILE A 66 -16.10 -5.67 3.21
C ILE A 66 -15.85 -4.28 2.59
N LEU A 67 -16.36 -3.21 3.21
CA LEU A 67 -16.17 -1.84 2.76
C LEU A 67 -14.69 -1.43 2.78
N SER A 68 -13.96 -1.82 3.83
CA SER A 68 -12.51 -1.65 3.92
C SER A 68 -11.80 -2.31 2.74
N GLY A 69 -12.10 -3.59 2.47
CA GLY A 69 -11.55 -4.30 1.33
C GLY A 69 -11.88 -3.66 -0.03
N ALA A 70 -13.11 -3.17 -0.18
CA ALA A 70 -13.53 -2.45 -1.38
C ALA A 70 -12.74 -1.15 -1.58
N GLY A 71 -12.51 -0.39 -0.50
CA GLY A 71 -11.67 0.81 -0.50
C GLY A 71 -10.24 0.52 -0.93
N TRP A 72 -9.65 -0.57 -0.42
CA TRP A 72 -8.31 -0.98 -0.83
C TRP A 72 -8.24 -1.30 -2.32
N SER A 73 -9.19 -2.10 -2.84
CA SER A 73 -9.21 -2.45 -4.27
C SER A 73 -9.37 -1.22 -5.15
N PHE A 74 -10.21 -0.25 -4.73
CA PHE A 74 -10.33 1.02 -5.44
C PHE A 74 -8.99 1.76 -5.50
N GLY A 75 -8.32 1.96 -4.36
CA GLY A 75 -7.00 2.60 -4.30
C GLY A 75 -5.95 1.85 -5.13
N GLN A 76 -5.92 0.53 -5.02
CA GLN A 76 -4.96 -0.32 -5.71
C GLN A 76 -5.16 -0.34 -7.23
N ILE A 77 -6.40 -0.30 -7.73
CA ILE A 77 -6.67 -0.17 -9.17
C ILE A 77 -6.05 1.12 -9.72
N LEU A 78 -6.17 2.22 -8.98
CA LEU A 78 -5.60 3.51 -9.36
C LEU A 78 -4.07 3.49 -9.28
N THR A 79 -3.51 2.83 -8.28
CA THR A 79 -2.06 2.57 -8.19
C THR A 79 -1.53 1.76 -9.38
N PHE A 80 -2.24 0.70 -9.79
CA PHE A 80 -1.86 -0.08 -10.98
C PHE A 80 -1.95 0.74 -12.28
N LYS A 81 -2.95 1.61 -12.43
CA LYS A 81 -2.99 2.57 -13.54
C LYS A 81 -1.81 3.55 -13.50
N ALA A 82 -1.39 4.00 -12.32
CA ALA A 82 -0.22 4.84 -12.17
C ALA A 82 1.08 4.12 -12.60
N PHE A 83 1.16 2.80 -12.40
CA PHE A 83 2.30 2.01 -12.88
C PHE A 83 2.41 2.03 -14.41
N GLU A 84 1.29 2.08 -15.14
CA GLU A 84 1.31 2.23 -16.60
C GLU A 84 1.84 3.60 -17.06
N TYR A 85 1.66 4.66 -16.25
CA TYR A 85 2.09 6.02 -16.62
C TYR A 85 3.56 6.31 -16.29
N ILE A 86 4.05 5.88 -15.12
CA ILE A 86 5.38 6.26 -14.63
C ILE A 86 6.23 5.08 -14.15
N GLY A 87 5.72 3.85 -14.26
CA GLY A 87 6.36 2.66 -13.70
C GLY A 87 6.18 2.54 -12.19
N SER A 88 6.25 1.32 -11.68
CA SER A 88 6.11 1.05 -10.25
C SER A 88 7.20 1.67 -9.39
N SER A 89 8.45 1.76 -9.86
CA SER A 89 9.53 2.34 -9.04
C SER A 89 9.31 3.82 -8.70
N ARG A 90 8.70 4.59 -9.61
CA ARG A 90 8.36 6.01 -9.42
C ARG A 90 7.00 6.18 -8.74
N ALA A 91 6.03 5.32 -9.03
CA ALA A 91 4.71 5.41 -8.40
C ALA A 91 4.71 5.06 -6.91
N MET A 92 5.53 4.07 -6.49
CA MET A 92 5.53 3.56 -5.12
C MET A 92 5.85 4.63 -4.06
N PRO A 93 6.92 5.44 -4.19
CA PRO A 93 7.19 6.51 -3.24
C PRO A 93 6.08 7.56 -3.15
N VAL A 94 5.43 7.88 -4.28
CA VAL A 94 4.35 8.88 -4.32
C VAL A 94 3.11 8.38 -3.59
N THR A 95 2.69 7.14 -3.85
CA THR A 95 1.55 6.55 -3.14
C THR A 95 1.84 6.37 -1.65
N THR A 96 3.05 5.96 -1.28
CA THR A 96 3.46 5.87 0.13
C THR A 96 3.41 7.24 0.82
N ALA A 97 3.89 8.30 0.16
CA ALA A 97 3.81 9.64 0.72
C ALA A 97 2.36 10.10 0.96
N PHE A 98 1.44 9.81 0.03
CA PHE A 98 0.02 10.12 0.22
C PHE A 98 -0.61 9.30 1.35
N GLN A 99 -0.28 8.01 1.47
CA GLN A 99 -0.75 7.17 2.57
C GLN A 99 -0.24 7.66 3.93
N LEU A 100 1.03 8.09 4.00
CA LEU A 100 1.62 8.68 5.20
C LEU A 100 0.91 9.98 5.61
N LEU A 101 0.60 10.84 4.63
CA LEU A 101 -0.16 12.06 4.84
C LEU A 101 -1.58 11.74 5.33
N GLY A 102 -2.30 10.86 4.64
CA GLY A 102 -3.67 10.46 4.97
C GLY A 102 -3.76 9.88 6.38
N ALA A 103 -2.89 8.92 6.70
CA ALA A 103 -2.85 8.30 8.02
C ALA A 103 -2.49 9.29 9.13
N SER A 104 -1.51 10.17 8.92
CA SER A 104 -1.09 11.16 9.92
C SER A 104 -2.17 12.20 10.16
N LEU A 105 -2.76 12.77 9.10
CA LEU A 105 -3.84 13.75 9.21
C LEU A 105 -5.08 13.15 9.86
N TRP A 106 -5.45 11.91 9.52
CA TRP A 106 -6.51 11.19 10.22
C TRP A 106 -6.20 11.04 11.71
N GLY A 107 -4.99 10.62 12.06
CA GLY A 107 -4.57 10.50 13.45
C GLY A 107 -4.71 11.82 14.22
N VAL A 108 -4.33 12.95 13.61
CA VAL A 108 -4.43 14.27 14.23
C VAL A 108 -5.87 14.73 14.41
N PHE A 109 -6.68 14.64 13.34
CA PHE A 109 -8.04 15.22 13.36
C PHE A 109 -9.08 14.30 13.98
N ALA A 110 -8.99 12.98 13.77
CA ALA A 110 -9.98 12.02 14.26
C ALA A 110 -9.60 11.40 15.61
N LEU A 111 -8.30 11.14 15.83
CA LEU A 111 -7.81 10.47 17.05
C LEU A 111 -7.20 11.43 18.08
N GLY A 112 -7.04 12.71 17.72
CA GLY A 112 -6.45 13.72 18.61
C GLY A 112 -4.94 13.55 18.83
N ASN A 113 -4.24 12.86 17.93
CA ASN A 113 -2.78 12.74 17.98
C ASN A 113 -2.13 14.13 17.83
N TRP A 114 -0.91 14.27 18.36
CA TRP A 114 -0.19 15.55 18.43
C TRP A 114 -0.97 16.64 19.21
N PRO A 115 -1.29 16.42 20.50
CA PRO A 115 -2.07 17.36 21.30
C PRO A 115 -1.41 18.74 21.44
N GLY A 116 -0.07 18.82 21.47
CA GLY A 116 0.67 20.07 21.60
C GLY A 116 0.85 20.85 20.29
N VAL A 117 0.94 22.18 20.38
CA VAL A 117 1.24 23.05 19.22
C VAL A 117 2.60 22.70 18.62
N THR A 118 3.62 22.48 19.44
CA THR A 118 4.95 22.03 19.00
C THR A 118 4.88 20.71 18.25
N ASN A 119 4.08 19.76 18.75
CA ASN A 119 3.89 18.45 18.14
C ASN A 119 3.27 18.56 16.75
N LYS A 120 2.25 19.43 16.61
CA LYS A 120 1.65 19.74 15.31
C LYS A 120 2.66 20.36 14.36
N ILE A 121 3.45 21.33 14.80
CA ILE A 121 4.48 21.99 13.96
C ILE A 121 5.49 20.97 13.46
N ILE A 122 6.08 20.16 14.34
CA ILE A 122 7.05 19.13 13.96
C ILE A 122 6.40 18.11 13.01
N GLY A 123 5.18 17.70 13.30
CA GLY A 123 4.42 16.76 12.47
C GLY A 123 4.19 17.30 11.06
N PHE A 124 3.70 18.53 10.92
CA PHE A 124 3.49 19.16 9.61
C PHE A 124 4.80 19.39 8.84
N ILE A 125 5.91 19.70 9.54
CA ILE A 125 7.23 19.77 8.91
C ILE A 125 7.64 18.39 8.37
N ALA A 126 7.46 17.32 9.16
CA ALA A 126 7.76 15.97 8.71
C ALA A 126 6.90 15.57 7.49
N LEU A 127 5.62 15.95 7.45
CA LEU A 127 4.75 15.76 6.29
C LEU A 127 5.27 16.50 5.04
N ALA A 128 5.78 17.73 5.19
CA ALA A 128 6.42 18.45 4.09
C ALA A 128 7.71 17.75 3.61
N VAL A 129 8.52 17.22 4.53
CA VAL A 129 9.73 16.45 4.20
C VAL A 129 9.39 15.17 3.44
N ILE A 130 8.31 14.47 3.80
CA ILE A 130 7.81 13.30 3.07
C ILE A 130 7.47 13.67 1.61
N LEU A 131 6.79 14.79 1.39
CA LEU A 131 6.45 15.28 0.05
C LEU A 131 7.70 15.65 -0.77
N ILE A 132 8.69 16.28 -0.15
CA ILE A 132 9.97 16.58 -0.79
C ILE A 132 10.69 15.28 -1.18
N GLY A 133 10.75 14.31 -0.26
CA GLY A 133 11.34 13.01 -0.52
C GLY A 133 10.66 12.29 -1.69
N ALA A 134 9.33 12.24 -1.72
CA ALA A 134 8.58 11.68 -2.84
C ALA A 134 8.88 12.40 -4.16
N ARG A 135 8.91 13.74 -4.17
CA ARG A 135 9.28 14.53 -5.37
C ARG A 135 10.68 14.19 -5.86
N MET A 136 11.64 14.00 -4.94
CA MET A 136 13.01 13.60 -5.29
C MET A 136 13.03 12.22 -5.94
N THR A 137 12.27 11.25 -5.43
CA THR A 137 12.26 9.89 -5.99
C THR A 137 11.70 9.78 -7.41
N VAL A 138 10.89 10.73 -7.85
CA VAL A 138 10.32 10.76 -9.21
C VAL A 138 11.04 11.71 -10.15
N TRP A 139 12.07 12.41 -9.68
CA TRP A 139 12.87 13.31 -10.49
C TRP A 139 13.61 12.56 -11.60
N SER A 140 13.70 13.21 -12.77
CA SER A 140 14.34 12.71 -13.98
C SER A 140 15.28 13.79 -14.53
N GLU A 141 16.51 13.41 -14.87
CA GLU A 141 17.54 14.31 -15.43
C GLU A 141 17.17 14.71 -16.87
N LYS A 142 16.54 13.80 -17.62
CA LYS A 142 16.05 14.03 -18.98
C LYS A 142 14.52 14.03 -18.97
N SER A 143 13.91 15.05 -18.37
CA SER A 143 12.45 15.17 -18.37
C SER A 143 11.96 15.71 -19.72
N GLU A 144 11.34 14.86 -20.53
CA GLU A 144 10.56 15.30 -21.69
C GLU A 144 9.18 15.84 -21.26
N ALA A 145 8.52 16.62 -22.13
CA ALA A 145 7.18 17.13 -21.86
C ALA A 145 6.17 15.99 -21.63
N THR A 146 6.30 14.89 -22.37
CA THR A 146 5.47 13.68 -22.23
C THR A 146 5.62 13.04 -20.84
N ASP A 147 6.83 12.98 -20.30
CA ASP A 147 7.11 12.47 -18.96
C ASP A 147 6.44 13.33 -17.88
N SER A 148 6.48 14.65 -18.03
CA SER A 148 5.83 15.57 -17.09
C SER A 148 4.30 15.42 -17.07
N GLY A 149 3.69 15.20 -18.24
CA GLY A 149 2.25 14.96 -18.38
C GLY A 149 1.80 13.64 -17.77
N ASN A 150 2.57 12.57 -18.00
CA ASN A 150 2.31 11.26 -17.40
C ASN A 150 2.50 11.27 -15.88
N LEU A 151 3.53 11.97 -15.38
CA LEU A 151 3.74 12.16 -13.95
C LEU A 151 2.56 12.90 -13.31
N ARG A 152 2.07 13.98 -13.93
CA ARG A 152 0.89 14.70 -13.43
C ARG A 152 -0.35 13.81 -13.37
N LYS A 153 -0.60 13.01 -14.42
CA LYS A 153 -1.72 12.05 -14.44
C LYS A 153 -1.58 11.01 -13.33
N ALA A 154 -0.39 10.45 -13.15
CA ALA A 154 -0.11 9.48 -12.10
C ALA A 154 -0.35 10.07 -10.71
N VAL A 155 0.18 11.27 -10.44
CA VAL A 155 -0.01 11.97 -9.16
C VAL A 155 -1.50 12.22 -8.86
N ILE A 156 -2.28 12.71 -9.83
CA ILE A 156 -3.71 12.95 -9.66
C ILE A 156 -4.46 11.64 -9.36
N ILE A 157 -4.16 10.57 -10.11
CA ILE A 157 -4.82 9.28 -9.93
C ILE A 157 -4.43 8.63 -8.60
N LEU A 158 -3.18 8.75 -8.17
CA LEU A 158 -2.73 8.29 -6.86
C LEU A 158 -3.39 9.07 -5.72
N LEU A 159 -3.56 10.38 -5.87
CA LEU A 159 -4.28 11.21 -4.89
C LEU A 159 -5.75 10.80 -4.77
N ILE A 160 -6.41 10.46 -5.88
CA ILE A 160 -7.78 9.90 -5.84
C ILE A 160 -7.75 8.50 -5.19
N GLY A 161 -6.73 7.69 -5.50
CA GLY A 161 -6.54 6.37 -4.91
C GLY A 161 -6.38 6.39 -3.39
N GLU A 162 -5.79 7.46 -2.86
CA GLU A 162 -5.64 7.67 -1.42
C GLU A 162 -6.99 7.67 -0.69
N ILE A 163 -8.07 8.15 -1.31
CA ILE A 163 -9.42 8.09 -0.74
C ILE A 163 -9.81 6.62 -0.45
N GLY A 164 -9.42 5.71 -1.34
CA GLY A 164 -9.62 4.28 -1.16
C GLY A 164 -8.78 3.68 -0.03
N TYR A 165 -7.49 4.03 0.06
CA TYR A 165 -6.63 3.56 1.14
C TYR A 165 -7.02 4.15 2.51
N TRP A 166 -7.55 5.37 2.52
CA TRP A 166 -8.12 5.96 3.71
C TRP A 166 -9.38 5.21 4.14
N LEU A 167 -10.28 4.87 3.21
CA LEU A 167 -11.44 4.02 3.51
C LEU A 167 -11.03 2.63 4.00
N TYR A 168 -10.00 2.03 3.39
CA TYR A 168 -9.42 0.76 3.83
C TYR A 168 -8.99 0.82 5.30
N SER A 169 -8.35 1.92 5.70
CA SER A 169 -7.82 2.10 7.05
C SER A 169 -8.88 2.52 8.07
N ALA A 170 -9.81 3.39 7.68
CA ALA A 170 -10.80 3.99 8.57
C ALA A 170 -12.03 3.10 8.81
N ALA A 171 -12.50 2.36 7.80
CA ALA A 171 -13.71 1.55 7.92
C ALA A 171 -13.64 0.50 9.07
N PRO A 172 -12.54 -0.26 9.25
CA PRO A 172 -12.46 -1.22 10.36
C PRO A 172 -12.49 -0.54 11.74
N GLN A 173 -12.03 0.71 11.85
CA GLN A 173 -12.02 1.48 13.11
C GLN A 173 -13.42 1.95 13.54
N ALA A 174 -14.41 1.90 12.64
CA ALA A 174 -15.81 2.22 12.97
C ALA A 174 -16.48 1.12 13.82
N THR A 175 -15.81 -0.02 14.02
CA THR A 175 -16.31 -1.18 14.76
C THR A 175 -15.22 -1.78 15.63
N ASP A 176 -15.57 -2.52 16.68
CA ASP A 176 -14.60 -3.23 17.53
C ASP A 176 -14.14 -4.57 16.91
N ILE A 177 -13.95 -4.58 15.58
CA ILE A 177 -13.54 -5.80 14.88
C ILE A 177 -12.03 -6.01 15.00
N GLY A 178 -11.64 -7.12 15.61
CA GLY A 178 -10.24 -7.53 15.64
C GLY A 178 -9.70 -7.75 14.23
N GLY A 179 -8.50 -7.23 13.95
CA GLY A 179 -7.88 -7.27 12.61
C GLY A 179 -7.78 -8.67 12.00
N LYS A 180 -7.60 -9.71 12.82
CA LYS A 180 -7.60 -11.12 12.38
C LYS A 180 -8.96 -11.56 11.81
N ASN A 181 -10.05 -11.16 12.45
CA ASN A 181 -11.41 -11.51 12.04
C ASN A 181 -11.89 -10.67 10.85
N ALA A 182 -11.36 -9.45 10.69
CA ALA A 182 -11.65 -8.58 9.55
C ALA A 182 -10.98 -9.04 8.24
N PHE A 183 -9.87 -9.78 8.30
CA PHE A 183 -9.01 -10.03 7.15
C PHE A 183 -9.70 -10.84 6.02
N LEU A 184 -10.45 -11.89 6.34
CA LEU A 184 -11.18 -12.67 5.33
C LEU A 184 -12.32 -11.87 4.69
N PRO A 185 -13.24 -11.23 5.44
CA PRO A 185 -14.23 -10.33 4.85
C PRO A 185 -13.64 -9.16 4.04
N GLN A 186 -12.49 -8.61 4.46
CA GLN A 186 -11.75 -7.63 3.68
C GLN A 186 -11.33 -8.22 2.33
N ALA A 187 -10.74 -9.42 2.31
CA ALA A 187 -10.37 -10.08 1.06
C ALA A 187 -11.58 -10.35 0.15
N ILE A 188 -12.75 -10.65 0.71
CA ILE A 188 -14.02 -10.76 -0.04
C ILE A 188 -14.39 -9.42 -0.67
N GLY A 189 -14.38 -8.32 0.11
CA GLY A 189 -14.65 -6.98 -0.40
C GLY A 189 -13.67 -6.55 -1.50
N MET A 190 -12.39 -6.89 -1.34
CA MET A 190 -11.37 -6.66 -2.35
C MET A 190 -11.72 -7.38 -3.67
N LEU A 191 -12.08 -8.67 -3.59
CA LEU A 191 -12.43 -9.48 -4.76
C LEU A 191 -13.70 -8.99 -5.44
N ILE A 192 -14.74 -8.59 -4.68
CA ILE A 192 -15.99 -8.06 -5.25
C ILE A 192 -15.70 -6.88 -6.18
N VAL A 193 -14.92 -5.89 -5.70
CA VAL A 193 -14.55 -4.73 -6.51
C VAL A 193 -13.70 -5.13 -7.72
N ALA A 194 -12.77 -6.07 -7.55
CA ALA A 194 -11.93 -6.55 -8.64
C ALA A 194 -12.74 -7.26 -9.74
N VAL A 195 -13.74 -8.08 -9.36
CA VAL A 195 -14.64 -8.76 -10.29
C VAL A 195 -15.52 -7.76 -11.02
N ILE A 196 -16.13 -6.79 -10.32
CA ILE A 196 -16.92 -5.72 -10.94
C ILE A 196 -16.07 -4.96 -11.95
N TYR A 197 -14.84 -4.56 -11.57
CA TYR A 197 -13.91 -3.89 -12.48
C TYR A 197 -13.52 -4.79 -13.67
N GLY A 198 -13.36 -6.09 -13.44
CA GLY A 198 -13.17 -7.12 -14.46
C GLY A 198 -14.29 -7.13 -15.50
N LEU A 199 -15.52 -7.27 -15.04
CA LEU A 199 -16.73 -7.30 -15.87
C LEU A 199 -16.88 -6.01 -16.68
N MET A 200 -16.61 -4.85 -16.08
CA MET A 200 -16.65 -3.55 -16.78
C MET A 200 -15.61 -3.42 -17.90
N ASN A 201 -14.51 -4.17 -17.84
CA ASN A 201 -13.43 -4.12 -18.84
C ASN A 201 -13.47 -5.26 -19.86
N MET A 202 -14.45 -6.18 -19.77
CA MET A 202 -14.57 -7.33 -20.69
C MET A 202 -14.71 -6.95 -22.16
N LYS A 203 -15.25 -5.76 -22.47
CA LYS A 203 -15.45 -5.32 -23.86
C LYS A 203 -14.16 -5.15 -24.66
N LYS A 204 -13.02 -4.94 -23.99
CA LYS A 204 -11.72 -4.74 -24.65
C LYS A 204 -10.94 -6.05 -24.79
N ASP A 205 -11.05 -6.91 -23.80
CA ASP A 205 -10.44 -8.24 -23.70
C ASP A 205 -11.03 -8.92 -22.46
N ASN A 206 -11.20 -10.24 -22.44
CA ASN A 206 -11.72 -10.93 -21.27
C ASN A 206 -10.60 -11.16 -20.25
N PRO A 207 -10.57 -10.43 -19.12
CA PRO A 207 -9.48 -10.57 -18.16
C PRO A 207 -9.51 -11.93 -17.43
N PHE A 208 -10.64 -12.63 -17.38
CA PHE A 208 -10.78 -13.90 -16.66
C PHE A 208 -10.19 -15.10 -17.42
N THR A 209 -10.09 -15.00 -18.76
CA THR A 209 -9.43 -16.04 -19.58
C THR A 209 -7.94 -15.75 -19.79
N ASN A 210 -7.48 -14.56 -19.40
CA ASN A 210 -6.10 -14.16 -19.59
C ASN A 210 -5.18 -14.83 -18.54
N LYS A 211 -4.16 -15.56 -19.01
CA LYS A 211 -3.18 -16.26 -18.15
C LYS A 211 -2.45 -15.31 -17.19
N ILE A 212 -2.19 -14.06 -17.59
CA ILE A 212 -1.50 -13.09 -16.74
C ILE A 212 -2.30 -12.80 -15.47
N THR A 213 -3.63 -12.76 -15.55
CA THR A 213 -4.51 -12.60 -14.37
C THR A 213 -4.22 -13.66 -13.31
N TRP A 214 -4.01 -14.91 -13.73
CA TRP A 214 -3.80 -16.01 -12.80
C TRP A 214 -2.37 -16.07 -12.27
N LEU A 215 -1.38 -15.58 -13.04
CA LEU A 215 -0.02 -15.36 -12.51
C LEU A 215 0.01 -14.32 -11.38
N GLN A 216 -0.91 -13.35 -11.41
CA GLN A 216 -1.04 -12.33 -10.37
C GLN A 216 -1.57 -12.86 -9.04
N ILE A 217 -1.97 -14.14 -8.94
CA ILE A 217 -2.20 -14.79 -7.63
C ILE A 217 -0.94 -14.73 -6.76
N ILE A 218 0.24 -14.86 -7.38
CA ILE A 218 1.51 -14.79 -6.67
C ILE A 218 1.69 -13.41 -6.03
N SER A 219 1.38 -12.31 -6.75
CA SER A 219 1.47 -10.97 -6.17
C SER A 219 0.46 -10.79 -5.02
N GLY A 220 -0.72 -11.40 -5.13
CA GLY A 220 -1.70 -11.54 -4.04
C GLY A 220 -1.14 -12.18 -2.76
N PHE A 221 -0.35 -13.25 -2.89
CA PHE A 221 0.28 -13.87 -1.72
C PHE A 221 1.30 -12.97 -1.04
N PHE A 222 2.09 -12.20 -1.80
CA PHE A 222 3.01 -11.22 -1.22
C PHE A 222 2.26 -10.11 -0.47
N PHE A 223 1.16 -9.62 -1.04
CA PHE A 223 0.30 -8.64 -0.37
C PHE A 223 -0.30 -9.20 0.92
N ALA A 224 -0.91 -10.40 0.86
CA ALA A 224 -1.57 -11.02 2.00
C ALA A 224 -0.60 -11.35 3.14
N PHE A 225 0.60 -11.84 2.80
CA PHE A 225 1.68 -12.07 3.75
C PHE A 225 2.08 -10.78 4.47
N ALA A 226 2.26 -9.68 3.74
CA ALA A 226 2.56 -8.38 4.34
C ALA A 226 1.41 -7.86 5.22
N ALA A 227 0.17 -7.94 4.75
CA ALA A 227 -0.99 -7.51 5.51
C ALA A 227 -1.10 -8.28 6.84
N LEU A 228 -0.95 -9.60 6.82
CA LEU A 228 -1.01 -10.43 8.02
C LEU A 228 0.13 -10.13 9.00
N THR A 229 1.37 -10.08 8.50
CA THR A 229 2.55 -9.79 9.35
C THR A 229 2.49 -8.38 9.94
N TYR A 230 1.95 -7.41 9.20
CA TYR A 230 1.64 -6.08 9.72
C TYR A 230 0.59 -6.13 10.84
N LEU A 231 -0.52 -6.84 10.63
CA LEU A 231 -1.58 -6.97 11.64
C LEU A 231 -1.06 -7.60 12.94
N ILE A 232 -0.16 -8.58 12.85
CA ILE A 232 0.49 -9.20 14.02
C ILE A 232 1.51 -8.22 14.64
N SER A 233 2.32 -7.55 13.83
CA SER A 233 3.32 -6.57 14.30
C SER A 233 2.70 -5.40 15.05
N ALA A 234 1.53 -4.92 14.58
CA ALA A 234 0.81 -3.80 15.15
C ALA A 234 0.15 -4.10 16.50
N GLN A 235 0.09 -5.37 16.92
CA GLN A 235 -0.48 -5.74 18.22
C GLN A 235 0.37 -5.19 19.38
N PRO A 236 -0.24 -4.75 20.50
CA PRO A 236 0.48 -4.15 21.64
C PRO A 236 1.52 -5.08 22.28
N ASP A 237 1.27 -6.39 22.26
CA ASP A 237 2.15 -7.46 22.77
C ASP A 237 3.33 -7.78 21.82
N MET A 238 3.36 -7.19 20.63
CA MET A 238 4.41 -7.36 19.62
C MET A 238 5.29 -6.11 19.49
N ASN A 239 5.17 -5.35 18.40
CA ASN A 239 5.92 -4.09 18.23
C ASN A 239 5.06 -2.86 18.58
N GLY A 240 3.73 -3.03 18.64
CA GLY A 240 2.76 -1.94 18.73
C GLY A 240 2.55 -1.24 17.39
N LEU A 241 1.41 -0.54 17.28
CA LEU A 241 0.96 0.11 16.04
C LEU A 241 2.01 1.07 15.45
N ALA A 242 2.59 1.92 16.29
CA ALA A 242 3.60 2.89 15.90
C ALA A 242 4.83 2.25 15.24
N THR A 243 5.51 1.35 15.98
CA THR A 243 6.70 0.67 15.49
C THR A 243 6.39 -0.23 14.29
N GLY A 244 5.28 -0.96 14.33
CA GLY A 244 4.85 -1.83 13.23
C GLY A 244 4.58 -1.05 11.94
N PHE A 245 4.03 0.17 12.06
CA PHE A 245 3.83 1.06 10.93
C PHE A 245 5.15 1.55 10.34
N ILE A 246 6.11 2.04 11.15
CA ILE A 246 7.41 2.50 10.64
C ILE A 246 8.16 1.36 9.94
N LEU A 247 8.18 0.17 10.55
CA LEU A 247 8.82 -1.00 9.94
C LEU A 247 8.17 -1.35 8.61
N SER A 248 6.84 -1.23 8.48
CA SER A 248 6.16 -1.47 7.20
C SER A 248 6.47 -0.42 6.14
N GLN A 249 6.75 0.84 6.52
CA GLN A 249 7.13 1.88 5.56
C GLN A 249 8.48 1.60 4.89
N THR A 250 9.37 0.82 5.51
CA THR A 250 10.63 0.41 4.86
C THR A 250 10.40 -0.39 3.57
N SER A 251 9.21 -0.98 3.39
CA SER A 251 8.79 -1.64 2.15
C SER A 251 8.91 -0.75 0.91
N VAL A 252 8.72 0.58 1.05
CA VAL A 252 8.82 1.51 -0.08
C VAL A 252 10.23 1.51 -0.67
N VAL A 253 11.27 1.36 0.16
CA VAL A 253 12.65 1.29 -0.30
C VAL A 253 12.85 0.05 -1.15
N LEU A 254 12.40 -1.11 -0.64
CA LEU A 254 12.51 -2.34 -1.40
C LEU A 254 11.72 -2.24 -2.71
N ALA A 255 10.46 -1.78 -2.67
CA ALA A 255 9.62 -1.64 -3.85
C ALA A 255 10.22 -0.73 -4.93
N THR A 256 10.80 0.39 -4.54
CA THR A 256 11.45 1.31 -5.47
C THR A 256 12.72 0.69 -6.05
N LEU A 257 13.60 0.15 -5.21
CA LEU A 257 14.87 -0.40 -5.66
C LEU A 257 14.67 -1.65 -6.53
N THR A 258 13.80 -2.58 -6.13
CA THR A 258 13.51 -3.76 -6.94
C THR A 258 12.77 -3.38 -8.22
N GLY A 259 11.93 -2.35 -8.20
CA GLY A 259 11.35 -1.79 -9.43
C GLY A 259 12.41 -1.28 -10.40
N ILE A 260 13.42 -0.55 -9.91
CA ILE A 260 14.53 -0.04 -10.73
C ILE A 260 15.36 -1.20 -11.30
N TYR A 261 15.83 -2.11 -10.44
CA TYR A 261 16.79 -3.14 -10.82
C TYR A 261 16.16 -4.32 -11.56
N PHE A 262 14.98 -4.80 -11.14
CA PHE A 262 14.40 -6.03 -11.69
C PHE A 262 13.48 -5.80 -12.89
N LEU A 263 12.97 -4.58 -13.06
CA LEU A 263 12.12 -4.21 -14.20
C LEU A 263 12.87 -3.39 -15.25
N ASN A 264 14.19 -3.28 -15.14
CA ASN A 264 15.04 -2.46 -16.02
C ASN A 264 14.55 -1.00 -16.14
N GLN A 265 13.92 -0.44 -15.10
CA GLN A 265 13.55 0.98 -15.02
C GLN A 265 14.80 1.81 -14.67
N ARG A 266 15.80 1.76 -15.57
CA ARG A 266 17.13 2.30 -15.35
C ARG A 266 17.08 3.80 -15.08
N LYS A 267 17.80 4.20 -14.04
CA LYS A 267 18.02 5.59 -13.66
C LYS A 267 19.47 5.99 -13.95
N THR A 268 19.71 7.27 -14.22
CA THR A 268 21.09 7.79 -14.25
C THR A 268 21.69 7.74 -12.84
N SER A 269 23.02 7.77 -12.72
CA SER A 269 23.68 7.77 -11.40
C SER A 269 23.19 8.92 -10.51
N LYS A 270 22.91 10.11 -11.10
CA LYS A 270 22.37 11.25 -10.36
C LYS A 270 20.93 11.01 -9.90
N GLU A 271 20.07 10.52 -10.79
CA GLU A 271 18.69 10.17 -10.44
C GLU A 271 18.64 9.10 -9.34
N MET A 272 19.57 8.13 -9.36
CA MET A 272 19.66 7.10 -8.34
C MET A 272 20.04 7.71 -6.99
N VAL A 273 21.07 8.56 -6.93
CA VAL A 273 21.47 9.26 -5.68
C VAL A 273 20.31 10.07 -5.11
N ILE A 274 19.64 10.87 -5.94
CA ILE A 274 18.49 11.69 -5.52
C ILE A 274 17.33 10.80 -5.04
N THR A 275 17.10 9.65 -5.69
CA THR A 275 16.09 8.68 -5.27
C THR A 275 16.40 8.10 -3.88
N VAL A 276 17.65 7.70 -3.64
CA VAL A 276 18.05 7.16 -2.33
C VAL A 276 17.89 8.22 -1.24
N ILE A 277 18.32 9.46 -1.49
CA ILE A 277 18.14 10.56 -0.52
C ILE A 277 16.65 10.78 -0.25
N GLY A 278 15.81 10.81 -1.30
CA GLY A 278 14.37 10.98 -1.16
C GLY A 278 13.72 9.86 -0.32
N LEU A 279 14.12 8.61 -0.54
CA LEU A 279 13.66 7.46 0.25
C LEU A 279 14.08 7.57 1.73
N VAL A 280 15.32 7.98 2.00
CA VAL A 280 15.81 8.20 3.38
C VAL A 280 15.01 9.31 4.06
N LEU A 281 14.71 10.41 3.36
CA LEU A 281 13.88 11.49 3.89
C LEU A 281 12.46 11.01 4.22
N ILE A 282 11.84 10.21 3.35
CA ILE A 282 10.51 9.64 3.60
C ILE A 282 10.53 8.79 4.89
N LEU A 283 11.49 7.89 5.03
CA LEU A 283 11.58 7.02 6.21
C LEU A 283 11.87 7.77 7.50
N ALA A 284 12.82 8.71 7.46
CA ALA A 284 13.17 9.50 8.64
C ALA A 284 11.99 10.36 9.10
N ALA A 285 11.31 11.01 8.17
CA ALA A 285 10.15 11.83 8.49
C ALA A 285 8.92 10.99 8.91
N ALA A 286 8.69 9.82 8.31
CA ALA A 286 7.66 8.88 8.75
C ALA A 286 7.92 8.36 10.18
N ALA A 287 9.19 8.16 10.56
CA ALA A 287 9.51 7.82 11.94
C ALA A 287 9.18 8.98 12.89
N VAL A 288 9.50 10.22 12.50
CA VAL A 288 9.16 11.42 13.28
C VAL A 288 7.65 11.54 13.48
N THR A 289 6.82 11.43 12.43
CA THR A 289 5.36 11.58 12.55
C THR A 289 4.72 10.64 13.56
N VAL A 290 5.28 9.44 13.70
CA VAL A 290 4.78 8.38 14.57
C VAL A 290 5.25 8.53 16.03
N PHE A 291 6.45 9.06 16.25
CA PHE A 291 7.01 9.20 17.60
C PHE A 291 6.73 10.53 18.30
N ILE A 292 6.13 11.50 17.59
CA ILE A 292 5.65 12.74 18.21
C ILE A 292 4.50 12.40 19.18
N LYS A 293 4.69 12.67 20.46
CA LYS A 293 3.69 12.56 21.53
C LYS A 293 3.29 13.94 22.02
#